data_AF-A0A3E1DEK7-F1
#
_entry.id   AF-A0A3E1DEK7-F1
#
_cell.length_a   1.000
_cell.length_b   1.000
_cell.length_c   1.000
_cell.angle_alpha   90.00
_cell.angle_beta   90.00
_cell.angle_gamma   90.00
#
_symmetry.space_group_name_H-M   'P 1'
#
loop_
_entity.id
_entity.type
_entity.pdbx_description
1 polymer ?
#
loop_
_entity_poly.entity_id
_entity_poly.type
_entity_poly.pdbx_seq_one_letter_code
_entity_poly.pdbx_strand_id
1 'polypeptide(L)'
;MPWVFNEPLVTLTHEDTVARSKQLWEAEDLGGMTEDNNRLPVPVVVLVLLTVATAFLTTIPLWGQRPTAAIYADYIKAMDTPEIQSIQETQGDDAAMKRIVEINKDSPFKAQQGRHPVSMNDLRVIKPQIEEIMKLPDVDLKDYTVVGPEVKIANFEGNYRPNGKRERQQPWWDKGYTIDLFYLTMFFLGVTITVKRLPPYHWQPRHHDSDPRHGDRRHNV
;
A
#
# COMPACT_ATOMS: atom_id res chain seq x y z
N MET A 1 -10.59 -25.32 17.18
CA MET A 1 -10.91 -24.32 18.22
C MET A 1 -12.27 -23.71 17.89
N PRO A 2 -13.26 -23.84 18.77
CA PRO A 2 -14.57 -23.20 18.57
C PRO A 2 -14.48 -21.71 18.89
N TRP A 3 -15.26 -20.90 18.17
CA TRP A 3 -15.34 -19.45 18.33
C TRP A 3 -16.37 -19.08 19.41
N VAL A 4 -16.04 -18.11 20.26
CA VAL A 4 -16.95 -17.57 21.28
C VAL A 4 -17.19 -16.09 21.02
N PHE A 5 -18.46 -15.67 21.07
CA PHE A 5 -18.88 -14.29 20.79
C PHE A 5 -19.62 -13.63 21.97
N ASN A 6 -19.55 -14.22 23.17
CA ASN A 6 -20.26 -13.72 24.35
C ASN A 6 -19.61 -12.42 24.86
N GLU A 7 -18.28 -12.35 24.87
CA GLU A 7 -17.49 -11.17 25.24
C GLU A 7 -16.36 -10.93 24.23
N PRO A 8 -16.69 -10.51 22.99
CA PRO A 8 -15.73 -10.48 21.87
C PRO A 8 -14.59 -9.47 22.07
N LEU A 9 -14.79 -8.49 22.96
CA LEU A 9 -13.77 -7.53 23.36
C LEU A 9 -12.80 -8.09 24.42
N VAL A 10 -13.13 -9.21 25.07
CA VAL A 10 -12.30 -9.85 26.11
C VAL A 10 -11.57 -11.05 25.52
N THR A 11 -12.29 -12.01 24.94
CA THR A 11 -11.72 -13.20 24.29
C THR A 11 -12.64 -13.74 23.20
N LEU A 12 -12.05 -14.37 22.17
CA LEU A 12 -12.77 -15.09 21.11
C LEU A 12 -12.65 -16.62 21.25
N THR A 13 -12.09 -17.10 22.37
CA THR A 13 -11.76 -18.50 22.61
C THR A 13 -12.48 -19.02 23.85
N HIS A 14 -12.88 -20.30 23.86
CA HIS A 14 -13.43 -20.96 25.05
C HIS A 14 -12.43 -21.03 26.21
N GLU A 15 -12.96 -20.98 27.43
CA GLU A 15 -12.19 -21.03 28.68
C GLU A 15 -11.22 -22.23 28.76
N ASP A 16 -11.65 -23.43 28.33
CA ASP A 16 -10.81 -24.63 28.34
C ASP A 16 -9.54 -24.48 27.48
N THR A 17 -9.68 -23.82 26.32
CA THR A 17 -8.56 -23.60 25.42
C THR A 17 -7.65 -22.51 25.96
N VAL A 18 -8.22 -21.46 26.57
CA VAL A 18 -7.45 -20.43 27.29
C VAL A 18 -6.65 -21.06 28.42
N ALA A 19 -7.26 -21.93 29.24
CA ALA A 19 -6.58 -22.62 30.34
C ALA A 19 -5.43 -23.50 29.85
N ARG A 20 -5.63 -24.24 28.76
CA ARG A 20 -4.56 -25.04 28.13
C ARG A 20 -3.42 -24.17 27.60
N SER A 21 -3.73 -23.04 26.96
CA SER A 21 -2.71 -22.08 26.49
C SER A 21 -1.93 -21.47 27.66
N LYS A 22 -2.60 -21.15 28.78
CA LYS A 22 -1.93 -20.66 29.99
C LYS A 22 -0.94 -21.69 30.54
N GLN A 23 -1.37 -22.95 30.66
CA GLN A 23 -0.51 -24.04 31.12
C GLN A 23 0.69 -24.27 30.20
N LEU A 24 0.47 -24.24 28.87
CA LEU A 24 1.55 -24.38 27.89
C LEU A 24 2.58 -23.26 28.06
N TRP A 25 2.13 -22.01 28.15
CA TRP A 25 3.01 -20.85 28.26
C TRP A 25 3.73 -20.79 29.62
N GLU A 26 3.11 -21.27 30.70
CA GLU A 26 3.80 -21.43 31.99
C GLU A 26 4.89 -22.52 31.95
N ALA A 27 4.67 -23.58 31.16
CA ALA A 27 5.58 -24.72 31.04
C ALA A 27 6.72 -24.50 30.02
N GLU A 28 6.59 -23.55 29.09
CA GLU A 28 7.61 -23.25 28.10
C GLU A 28 8.79 -22.49 28.74
N ASP A 29 9.94 -23.16 28.82
CA ASP A 29 11.24 -22.55 29.11
C ASP A 29 11.89 -22.17 27.77
N LEU A 30 12.02 -20.86 27.50
CA LEU A 30 12.54 -20.33 26.24
C LEU A 30 14.07 -20.51 26.16
N GLY A 31 14.52 -21.77 26.08
CA GLY A 31 15.93 -22.12 25.92
C GLY A 31 16.78 -21.93 27.18
N GLY A 32 16.20 -22.08 28.38
CA GLY A 32 16.90 -21.89 29.66
C GLY A 32 16.97 -20.43 30.12
N MET A 33 16.31 -19.52 29.39
CA MET A 33 16.04 -18.16 29.82
C MET A 33 14.52 -18.03 30.01
N THR A 34 14.12 -17.82 31.26
CA THR A 34 12.75 -17.41 31.57
C THR A 34 12.69 -15.90 31.41
N GLU A 35 12.31 -15.44 30.22
CA GLU A 35 12.11 -14.01 29.98
C GLU A 35 10.72 -13.63 30.54
N ASP A 36 10.70 -12.71 31.51
CA ASP A 36 9.46 -12.11 31.97
C ASP A 36 8.77 -11.46 30.76
N ASN A 37 7.68 -12.07 30.29
CA ASN A 37 6.86 -11.54 29.21
C ASN A 37 5.99 -10.38 29.72
N ASN A 38 6.67 -9.30 30.12
CA ASN A 38 6.04 -8.08 30.58
C ASN A 38 5.29 -7.41 29.43
N ARG A 39 4.15 -6.83 29.78
CA ARG A 39 3.36 -6.08 28.81
C ARG A 39 4.18 -4.93 28.26
N LEU A 40 4.08 -4.72 26.95
CA LEU A 40 4.63 -3.52 26.32
C LEU A 40 4.03 -2.27 27.00
N PRO A 41 4.86 -1.30 27.43
CA PRO A 41 4.35 -0.06 27.98
C PRO A 41 3.42 0.65 27.00
N VAL A 42 2.27 1.11 27.48
CA VAL A 42 1.27 1.81 26.65
C VAL A 42 1.87 2.93 25.80
N PRO A 43 2.81 3.77 26.29
CA PRO A 43 3.45 4.79 25.46
C PRO A 43 4.19 4.22 24.24
N VAL A 44 4.81 3.04 24.36
CA VAL A 44 5.49 2.37 23.24
C VAL A 44 4.48 1.90 22.22
N VAL A 45 3.35 1.33 22.66
CA VAL A 45 2.25 0.92 21.76
C VAL A 45 1.68 2.12 21.00
N VAL A 46 1.45 3.24 21.68
CA VAL A 46 1.00 4.49 21.06
C VAL A 46 2.02 4.99 20.04
N LEU A 47 3.31 4.94 20.38
CA LEU A 47 4.39 5.34 19.47
C LEU A 47 4.42 4.47 18.21
N VAL A 48 4.24 3.15 18.33
CA VAL A 48 4.13 2.24 17.18
C VAL A 48 2.93 2.57 16.31
N LEU A 49 1.75 2.85 16.90
CA LEU A 49 0.59 3.26 16.11
C LEU A 49 0.83 4.58 15.38
N LEU A 50 1.49 5.53 16.04
CA LEU A 50 1.84 6.83 15.46
C LEU A 50 2.87 6.70 14.35
N THR A 51 3.88 5.82 14.48
CA THR A 51 4.84 5.58 13.40
C THR A 51 4.18 4.92 12.20
N VAL A 52 3.29 3.94 12.41
CA VAL A 52 2.48 3.35 11.33
C VAL A 52 1.66 4.43 10.63
N ALA A 53 0.90 5.22 11.38
CA ALA A 53 0.10 6.31 10.81
C ALA A 53 0.97 7.32 10.03
N THR A 54 2.12 7.71 10.58
CA THR A 54 3.04 8.66 9.93
C THR A 54 3.66 8.08 8.66
N ALA A 55 4.07 6.81 8.68
CA ALA A 55 4.59 6.13 7.50
C ALA A 55 3.53 6.06 6.41
N PHE A 56 2.27 5.77 6.76
CA PHE A 56 1.16 5.83 5.81
C PHE A 56 1.01 7.23 5.24
N LEU A 57 0.87 8.25 6.09
CA LEU A 57 0.68 9.65 5.67
C LEU A 57 1.79 10.18 4.76
N THR A 58 3.04 9.76 4.98
CA THR A 58 4.19 10.19 4.17
C THR A 58 4.31 9.43 2.85
N THR A 59 3.86 8.19 2.79
CA THR A 59 3.91 7.36 1.56
C THR A 59 2.71 7.53 0.64
N ILE A 60 1.61 8.17 1.11
CA ILE A 60 0.37 8.49 0.34
C ILE A 60 0.63 8.97 -1.08
N PRO A 61 1.49 9.97 -1.34
CA PRO A 61 1.58 10.56 -2.67
C PRO A 61 2.41 9.71 -3.64
N LEU A 62 3.05 8.64 -3.16
CA LEU A 62 4.09 7.93 -3.90
C LEU A 62 3.56 6.72 -4.67
N TRP A 63 2.51 6.03 -4.19
CA TRP A 63 2.25 4.65 -4.65
C TRP A 63 0.91 4.35 -5.33
N GLY A 64 -0.07 5.27 -5.35
CA GLY A 64 -1.36 4.96 -5.98
C GLY A 64 -1.84 5.93 -7.05
N GLN A 65 -0.99 6.84 -7.54
CA GLN A 65 -1.31 7.58 -8.75
C GLN A 65 -1.15 6.68 -9.97
N ARG A 66 -2.21 6.49 -10.76
CA ARG A 66 -2.15 5.69 -11.99
C ARG A 66 -1.61 6.53 -13.15
N PRO A 67 -0.74 5.98 -14.02
CA PRO A 67 -0.29 6.70 -15.20
C PRO A 67 -1.48 6.91 -16.15
N THR A 68 -1.64 8.14 -16.64
CA THR A 68 -2.67 8.49 -17.62
C THR A 68 -2.06 8.65 -19.01
N ALA A 69 -2.85 8.46 -20.06
CA ALA A 69 -2.40 8.64 -21.44
C ALA A 69 -1.86 10.05 -21.70
N ALA A 70 -2.39 11.06 -21.00
CA ALA A 70 -1.92 12.44 -21.07
C ALA A 70 -0.43 12.61 -20.74
N ILE A 71 0.11 11.76 -19.85
CA ILE A 71 1.52 11.81 -19.42
C ILE A 71 2.46 11.50 -20.59
N TYR A 72 2.04 10.61 -21.49
CA TYR A 72 2.86 10.09 -22.59
C TYR A 72 2.56 10.74 -23.94
N ALA A 73 1.53 11.59 -24.03
CA ALA A 73 1.15 12.24 -25.28
C ALA A 73 2.30 13.05 -25.90
N ASP A 74 3.06 13.77 -25.07
CA ASP A 74 4.21 14.56 -25.55
C ASP A 74 5.41 13.67 -25.93
N TYR A 75 5.57 12.52 -25.27
CA TYR A 75 6.59 11.52 -25.65
C TYR A 75 6.27 10.91 -27.01
N ILE A 76 4.99 10.57 -27.25
CA ILE A 76 4.52 10.01 -28.52
C ILE A 76 4.73 11.01 -29.66
N LYS A 77 4.38 12.29 -29.45
CA LYS A 77 4.66 13.34 -30.45
C LYS A 77 6.15 13.49 -30.74
N ALA A 78 6.99 13.38 -29.70
CA ALA A 78 8.44 13.46 -29.87
C ALA A 78 9.00 12.27 -30.67
N MET A 79 8.41 11.07 -30.56
CA MET A 79 8.83 9.90 -31.35
C MET A 79 8.70 10.11 -32.86
N ASP A 80 7.77 10.94 -33.30
CA ASP A 80 7.57 11.24 -34.73
C ASP A 80 8.47 12.34 -35.27
N THR A 81 9.31 12.93 -34.42
CA THR A 81 10.26 13.94 -34.88
C THR A 81 11.42 13.29 -35.64
N PRO A 82 11.90 13.92 -36.74
CA PRO A 82 12.99 13.38 -37.52
C PRO A 82 14.30 13.27 -36.70
N GLU A 83 14.47 14.14 -35.69
CA GLU A 83 15.60 14.09 -34.76
C GLU A 83 15.61 12.76 -34.00
N ILE A 84 14.50 12.37 -33.36
CA ILE A 84 14.42 11.15 -32.57
C ILE A 84 14.53 9.90 -33.45
N GLN A 85 13.90 9.89 -34.62
CA GLN A 85 14.02 8.80 -35.58
C GLN A 85 15.47 8.59 -36.01
N SER A 86 16.20 9.67 -36.30
CA SER A 86 17.62 9.61 -36.66
C SER A 86 18.50 9.06 -35.54
N ILE A 87 18.22 9.44 -34.28
CA ILE A 87 18.95 8.93 -33.11
C ILE A 87 18.64 7.45 -32.90
N GLN A 88 17.38 7.05 -33.09
CA GLN A 88 16.96 5.67 -32.95
C GLN A 88 17.68 4.76 -33.97
N GLU A 89 17.82 5.21 -35.21
CA GLU A 89 18.52 4.45 -36.27
C GLU A 89 20.04 4.41 -36.06
N THR A 90 20.65 5.49 -35.55
CA THR A 90 22.11 5.61 -35.44
C THR A 90 22.69 5.17 -34.10
N GLN A 91 21.94 5.35 -33.01
CA GLN A 91 22.40 5.17 -31.63
C GLN A 91 21.53 4.21 -30.81
N GLY A 92 20.36 3.81 -31.34
CA GLY A 92 19.45 2.87 -30.72
C GLY A 92 18.40 3.49 -29.78
N ASP A 93 17.53 2.62 -29.28
CA ASP A 93 16.32 2.98 -28.53
C ASP A 93 16.60 3.71 -27.21
N ASP A 94 17.67 3.34 -26.50
CA ASP A 94 18.03 3.96 -25.22
C ASP A 94 18.47 5.42 -25.38
N ALA A 95 19.20 5.71 -26.45
CA ALA A 95 19.65 7.06 -26.77
C ALA A 95 18.46 7.94 -27.18
N ALA A 96 17.56 7.39 -28.02
CA ALA A 96 16.33 8.05 -28.42
C ALA A 96 15.43 8.36 -27.21
N MET A 97 15.25 7.41 -26.29
CA MET A 97 14.44 7.61 -25.09
C MET A 97 15.02 8.69 -24.17
N LYS A 98 16.33 8.68 -23.93
CA LYS A 98 16.99 9.76 -23.15
C LYS A 98 16.72 11.13 -23.74
N ARG A 99 16.78 11.25 -25.08
CA ARG A 99 16.51 12.51 -25.76
C ARG A 99 15.04 12.94 -25.66
N ILE A 100 14.10 12.01 -25.79
CA ILE A 100 12.67 12.30 -25.59
C ILE A 100 12.41 12.82 -24.17
N VAL A 101 12.99 12.18 -23.14
CA VAL A 101 12.85 12.63 -21.74
C VAL A 101 13.44 14.03 -21.57
N GLU A 102 14.60 14.31 -22.19
CA GLU A 102 15.25 15.61 -22.10
C GLU A 102 14.44 16.74 -22.75
N ILE A 103 13.88 16.51 -23.95
CA ILE A 103 13.02 17.47 -24.65
C ILE A 103 11.78 17.80 -23.81
N ASN A 104 11.28 16.82 -23.06
CA ASN A 104 10.07 16.95 -22.27
C ASN A 104 10.30 17.27 -20.78
N LYS A 105 11.51 17.66 -20.38
CA LYS A 105 11.86 17.95 -18.97
C LYS A 105 10.98 19.01 -18.31
N ASP A 106 10.46 19.94 -19.11
CA ASP A 106 9.63 21.08 -18.67
C ASP A 106 8.13 20.78 -18.79
N SER A 107 7.74 19.54 -19.14
CA SER A 107 6.34 19.12 -19.21
C SER A 107 5.63 19.34 -17.87
N PRO A 108 4.35 19.75 -17.87
CA PRO A 108 3.54 19.79 -16.65
C PRO A 108 3.45 18.41 -15.96
N PHE A 109 3.75 17.32 -16.68
CA PHE A 109 3.74 15.96 -16.17
C PHE A 109 5.10 15.44 -15.73
N LYS A 110 6.17 16.26 -15.67
CA LYS A 110 7.54 15.81 -15.36
C LYS A 110 7.67 14.93 -14.11
N ALA A 111 6.96 15.30 -13.03
CA ALA A 111 6.99 14.54 -11.79
C ALA A 111 6.32 13.17 -11.91
N GLN A 112 5.30 13.06 -12.77
CA GLN A 112 4.59 11.81 -13.04
C GLN A 112 5.38 10.92 -14.01
N GLN A 113 6.00 11.52 -15.03
CA GLN A 113 6.91 10.82 -15.95
C GLN A 113 8.10 10.18 -15.21
N GLY A 114 8.67 10.87 -14.22
CA GLY A 114 9.73 10.31 -13.38
C GLY A 114 9.27 9.16 -12.46
N ARG A 115 7.99 9.12 -12.08
CA ARG A 115 7.41 8.03 -11.26
C ARG A 115 6.93 6.84 -12.09
N HIS A 116 6.63 7.07 -13.36
CA HIS A 116 6.15 6.06 -14.31
C HIS A 116 7.06 5.99 -15.53
N PRO A 117 8.32 5.54 -15.36
CA PRO A 117 9.25 5.40 -16.47
C PRO A 117 8.71 4.38 -17.47
N VAL A 118 8.95 4.65 -18.75
CA VAL A 118 8.57 3.79 -19.87
C VAL A 118 9.77 3.58 -20.79
N SER A 119 9.84 2.40 -21.39
CA SER A 119 10.80 2.12 -22.45
C SER A 119 10.27 2.55 -23.82
N MET A 120 11.18 2.59 -24.81
CA MET A 120 10.79 2.85 -26.20
C MET A 120 9.80 1.80 -26.73
N ASN A 121 9.95 0.54 -26.32
CA ASN A 121 9.03 -0.53 -26.70
C ASN A 121 7.64 -0.33 -26.10
N ASP A 122 7.56 0.09 -24.85
CA ASP A 122 6.28 0.40 -24.22
C ASP A 122 5.58 1.54 -24.97
N LEU A 123 6.32 2.59 -25.33
CA LEU A 123 5.79 3.69 -26.13
C LEU A 123 5.26 3.23 -27.49
N ARG A 124 5.96 2.33 -28.19
CA ARG A 124 5.48 1.73 -29.46
C ARG A 124 4.17 0.98 -29.29
N VAL A 125 3.97 0.30 -28.16
CA VAL A 125 2.75 -0.47 -27.88
C VAL A 125 1.57 0.45 -27.54
N ILE A 126 1.78 1.50 -26.75
CA ILE A 126 0.70 2.41 -26.33
C ILE A 126 0.39 3.49 -27.36
N LYS A 127 1.37 3.85 -28.22
CA LYS A 127 1.23 4.88 -29.26
C LYS A 127 -0.03 4.73 -30.13
N PRO A 128 -0.27 3.59 -30.81
CA PRO A 128 -1.42 3.46 -31.71
C PRO A 128 -2.75 3.63 -30.95
N GLN A 129 -2.83 3.12 -29.72
CA GLN A 129 -4.02 3.25 -28.88
C GLN A 129 -4.29 4.71 -28.50
N ILE A 130 -3.24 5.45 -28.11
CA ILE A 130 -3.36 6.87 -27.74
C ILE A 130 -3.72 7.71 -28.96
N GLU A 131 -3.13 7.46 -30.12
CA GLU A 131 -3.47 8.17 -31.37
C GLU A 131 -4.92 7.91 -31.81
N GLU A 132 -5.40 6.68 -31.68
CA GLU A 132 -6.81 6.35 -31.92
C GLU A 132 -7.75 7.12 -30.99
N ILE A 133 -7.40 7.19 -29.70
CA ILE A 133 -8.15 7.97 -28.72
C ILE A 133 -8.14 9.46 -29.09
N MET A 134 -6.99 10.01 -29.50
CA MET A 134 -6.85 11.43 -29.88
C MET A 134 -7.68 11.81 -31.11
N LYS A 135 -8.04 10.86 -31.99
CA LYS A 135 -8.93 11.10 -33.13
C LYS A 135 -10.40 11.27 -32.73
N LEU A 136 -10.78 10.86 -31.53
CA LEU A 136 -12.16 10.97 -31.06
C LEU A 136 -12.52 12.43 -30.73
N PRO A 137 -13.76 12.87 -31.05
CA PRO A 137 -14.21 14.22 -30.70
C PRO A 137 -14.40 14.36 -29.18
N ASP A 138 -13.99 15.52 -28.66
CA ASP A 138 -14.14 15.91 -27.25
C ASP A 138 -13.60 14.87 -26.27
N VAL A 139 -12.35 14.45 -26.49
CA VAL A 139 -11.63 13.49 -25.65
C VAL A 139 -10.64 14.19 -24.73
N ASP A 140 -10.51 13.70 -23.49
CA ASP A 140 -9.45 14.11 -22.59
C ASP A 140 -8.60 12.89 -22.23
N LEU A 141 -7.32 12.94 -22.58
CA LEU A 141 -6.38 11.86 -22.33
C LEU A 141 -6.14 11.58 -20.85
N LYS A 142 -6.51 12.49 -19.95
CA LYS A 142 -6.46 12.26 -18.50
C LYS A 142 -7.51 11.25 -18.02
N ASP A 143 -8.56 11.04 -18.80
CA ASP A 143 -9.62 10.07 -18.49
C ASP A 143 -9.20 8.62 -18.85
N TYR A 144 -8.05 8.45 -19.49
CA TYR A 144 -7.51 7.15 -19.90
C TYR A 144 -6.28 6.82 -19.08
N THR A 145 -6.30 5.67 -18.43
CA THR A 145 -5.18 5.10 -17.67
C THR A 145 -4.43 4.07 -18.49
N VAL A 146 -3.10 4.06 -18.36
CA VAL A 146 -2.23 3.06 -18.96
C VAL A 146 -2.06 1.91 -17.96
N VAL A 147 -2.44 0.70 -18.34
CA VAL A 147 -2.38 -0.51 -17.51
C VAL A 147 -1.60 -1.58 -18.26
N GLY A 148 -0.30 -1.66 -17.97
CA GLY A 148 0.60 -2.52 -18.73
C GLY A 148 0.61 -2.10 -20.22
N PRO A 149 0.32 -3.02 -21.16
CA PRO A 149 0.29 -2.70 -22.60
C PRO A 149 -1.00 -2.01 -23.07
N GLU A 150 -2.04 -1.91 -22.23
CA GLU A 150 -3.36 -1.42 -22.64
C GLU A 150 -3.65 -0.01 -22.13
N VAL A 151 -4.33 0.80 -22.96
CA VAL A 151 -4.85 2.11 -22.59
C VAL A 151 -6.36 2.03 -22.43
N LYS A 152 -6.85 2.16 -21.20
CA LYS A 152 -8.28 2.03 -20.88
C LYS A 152 -8.83 3.25 -20.19
N ILE A 153 -10.12 3.49 -20.40
CA ILE A 153 -10.84 4.53 -19.67
C ILE A 153 -10.82 4.22 -18.16
N ALA A 154 -10.55 5.23 -17.34
CA ALA A 154 -10.49 5.02 -15.90
C ALA A 154 -11.88 4.69 -15.35
N ASN A 155 -11.93 3.82 -14.34
CA ASN A 155 -13.16 3.41 -13.68
C ASN A 155 -13.54 4.39 -12.54
N PHE A 156 -13.49 5.69 -12.82
CA PHE A 156 -13.89 6.73 -11.89
C PHE A 156 -14.98 7.57 -12.53
N GLU A 157 -15.89 8.10 -11.71
CA GLU A 157 -16.94 9.00 -12.17
C GLU A 157 -16.93 10.26 -11.30
N GLY A 158 -16.45 11.34 -11.89
CA GLY A 158 -16.37 12.68 -11.29
C GLY A 158 -17.47 13.60 -11.81
N ASN A 159 -17.15 14.89 -11.82
CA ASN A 159 -18.09 15.95 -12.21
C ASN A 159 -18.48 15.86 -13.69
N TYR A 160 -19.60 16.49 -14.03
CA TYR A 160 -19.97 16.71 -15.42
C TYR A 160 -19.13 17.82 -16.02
N ARG A 161 -18.54 17.55 -17.18
CA ARG A 161 -17.88 18.56 -18.01
C ARG A 161 -18.91 19.40 -18.75
N PRO A 162 -18.52 20.58 -19.28
CA PRO A 162 -19.40 21.42 -20.11
C PRO A 162 -19.98 20.71 -21.33
N ASN A 163 -19.32 19.66 -21.83
CA ASN A 163 -19.78 18.82 -22.95
C ASN A 163 -20.77 17.71 -22.53
N GLY A 164 -21.21 17.67 -21.27
CA GLY A 164 -22.15 16.67 -20.75
C GLY A 164 -21.54 15.30 -20.45
N LYS A 165 -20.27 15.05 -20.78
CA LYS A 165 -19.56 13.82 -20.40
C LYS A 165 -19.12 13.89 -18.92
N ARG A 166 -19.04 12.74 -18.25
CA ARG A 166 -18.45 12.66 -16.89
C ARG A 166 -16.93 12.66 -16.96
N GLU A 167 -16.29 13.38 -16.03
CA GLU A 167 -14.86 13.24 -15.79
C GLU A 167 -14.57 11.84 -15.27
N ARG A 168 -13.56 11.17 -15.83
CA ARG A 168 -13.16 9.83 -15.40
C ARG A 168 -11.71 9.83 -14.93
N GLN A 169 -11.44 10.71 -13.98
CA GLN A 169 -10.09 10.90 -13.43
C GLN A 169 -10.05 10.39 -12.00
N GLN A 170 -8.89 9.86 -11.62
CA GLN A 170 -8.64 9.50 -10.24
C GLN A 170 -8.71 10.76 -9.37
N PRO A 171 -9.56 10.78 -8.32
CA PRO A 171 -9.64 11.94 -7.45
C PRO A 171 -8.32 12.19 -6.75
N TRP A 172 -8.03 13.45 -6.43
CA TRP A 172 -6.77 13.84 -5.78
C TRP A 172 -6.55 13.15 -4.42
N TRP A 173 -7.64 12.77 -3.73
CA TRP A 173 -7.62 12.09 -2.45
C TRP A 173 -7.51 10.56 -2.56
N ASP A 174 -7.91 9.96 -3.69
CA ASP A 174 -7.91 8.50 -3.89
C ASP A 174 -6.72 8.04 -4.75
N LYS A 175 -5.51 8.41 -4.35
CA LYS A 175 -4.26 7.93 -4.97
C LYS A 175 -3.78 6.65 -4.30
N GLY A 176 -4.63 5.63 -4.23
CA GLY A 176 -4.35 4.38 -3.52
C GLY A 176 -4.98 4.28 -2.12
N TYR A 177 -5.73 5.31 -1.70
CA TYR A 177 -6.40 5.34 -0.40
C TYR A 177 -7.34 4.15 -0.19
N THR A 178 -8.17 3.86 -1.18
CA THR A 178 -9.19 2.82 -1.07
C THR A 178 -8.58 1.42 -0.92
N ILE A 179 -7.47 1.16 -1.63
CA ILE A 179 -6.79 -0.14 -1.58
C ILE A 179 -6.00 -0.31 -0.28
N ASP A 180 -5.32 0.74 0.18
CA ASP A 180 -4.56 0.70 1.43
C ASP A 180 -5.47 0.50 2.64
N LEU A 181 -6.62 1.19 2.68
CA LEU A 181 -7.61 1.02 3.75
C LEU A 181 -8.12 -0.43 3.81
N PHE A 182 -8.34 -1.07 2.66
CA PHE A 182 -8.78 -2.47 2.60
C PHE A 182 -7.74 -3.41 3.21
N TYR A 183 -6.48 -3.32 2.78
CA TYR A 183 -5.41 -4.18 3.31
C TYR A 183 -5.10 -3.90 4.77
N LEU A 184 -5.10 -2.64 5.20
CA LEU A 184 -4.93 -2.27 6.60
C LEU A 184 -6.04 -2.83 7.47
N THR A 185 -7.30 -2.66 7.04
CA THR A 185 -8.44 -3.17 7.79
C THR A 185 -8.35 -4.68 7.91
N MET A 186 -8.02 -5.39 6.83
CA MET A 186 -7.81 -6.84 6.85
C MET A 186 -6.66 -7.25 7.78
N PHE A 187 -5.53 -6.53 7.74
CA PHE A 187 -4.39 -6.78 8.61
C PHE A 187 -4.76 -6.59 10.09
N PHE A 188 -5.30 -5.42 10.45
CA PHE A 188 -5.68 -5.11 11.84
C PHE A 188 -6.79 -6.03 12.34
N LEU A 189 -7.74 -6.43 11.48
CA LEU A 189 -8.78 -7.40 11.82
C LEU A 189 -8.16 -8.78 12.05
N GLY A 190 -7.24 -9.23 11.20
CA GLY A 190 -6.51 -10.49 11.37
C GLY A 190 -5.66 -10.51 12.65
N VAL A 191 -4.93 -9.43 12.94
CA VAL A 191 -4.17 -9.27 14.19
C VAL A 191 -5.10 -9.27 15.39
N THR A 192 -6.20 -8.52 15.34
CA THR A 192 -7.18 -8.45 16.44
C THR A 192 -7.76 -9.83 16.74
N ILE A 193 -8.17 -10.58 15.71
CA ILE A 193 -8.65 -11.95 15.85
C ILE A 193 -7.57 -12.83 16.48
N THR A 194 -6.33 -12.75 16.01
CA THR A 194 -5.23 -13.55 16.54
C THR A 194 -4.97 -13.25 18.00
N VAL A 195 -4.84 -11.98 18.37
CA VAL A 195 -4.61 -11.53 19.76
C VAL A 195 -5.76 -11.91 20.68
N LYS A 196 -7.01 -11.74 20.24
CA LYS A 196 -8.18 -12.09 21.05
C LYS A 196 -8.38 -13.60 21.23
N ARG A 197 -7.62 -14.42 20.49
CA ARG A 197 -7.60 -15.87 20.67
C ARG A 197 -6.52 -16.35 21.63
N LEU A 198 -5.60 -15.48 22.03
CA LEU A 198 -4.59 -15.74 23.06
C LEU A 198 -5.19 -15.55 24.47
N PRO A 199 -4.51 -16.02 25.53
CA PRO A 199 -4.87 -15.68 26.91
C PRO A 199 -5.10 -14.17 27.08
N PRO A 200 -6.08 -13.77 27.91
CA PRO A 200 -6.50 -12.38 28.00
C PRO A 200 -5.35 -11.50 28.49
N TYR A 201 -5.30 -10.27 27.99
CA TYR A 201 -4.23 -9.30 28.24
C TYR A 201 -3.93 -9.05 29.73
N HIS A 202 -4.89 -9.29 30.63
CA HIS A 202 -4.67 -9.12 32.07
C HIS A 202 -3.88 -10.26 32.74
N TRP A 203 -3.63 -11.37 32.04
CA TRP A 203 -2.87 -12.52 32.53
C TRP A 203 -1.48 -12.56 31.89
N GLN A 204 -0.48 -13.03 32.64
CA GLN A 204 0.91 -13.18 32.19
C GLN A 204 1.52 -14.45 32.80
N PRO A 205 2.36 -15.19 32.06
CA PRO A 205 3.13 -16.29 32.65
C PRO A 205 4.15 -15.70 33.63
N ARG A 206 4.35 -16.37 34.76
CA ARG A 206 5.30 -15.92 35.80
C ARG A 206 6.50 -16.85 35.96
N HIS A 207 6.50 -17.99 35.27
CA HIS A 207 7.53 -19.04 35.20
C HIS A 207 8.14 -19.56 36.54
N HIS A 208 7.86 -18.94 37.70
CA HIS A 208 8.50 -19.18 39.00
C HIS A 208 7.61 -18.96 40.24
N ASP A 209 6.30 -18.73 40.10
CA ASP A 209 5.39 -18.58 41.26
C ASP A 209 5.28 -19.87 42.12
N SER A 210 5.89 -20.97 41.66
CA SER A 210 5.97 -22.25 42.37
C SER A 210 7.37 -22.66 42.84
N ASP A 211 8.42 -21.82 42.75
CA ASP A 211 9.71 -22.13 43.38
C ASP A 211 9.61 -21.87 44.90
N PRO A 212 9.62 -22.89 45.78
CA PRO A 212 9.51 -22.71 47.22
C PRO A 212 10.68 -21.92 47.83
N ARG A 213 11.74 -21.65 47.04
CA ARG A 213 12.95 -20.92 47.47
C ARG A 213 12.85 -19.40 47.27
N HIS A 214 11.85 -18.92 46.54
CA HIS A 214 11.57 -17.50 46.41
C HIS A 214 10.25 -17.16 47.10
N GLY A 215 10.37 -16.87 48.39
CA GLY A 215 9.26 -16.39 49.21
C GLY A 215 8.56 -15.20 48.57
N ASP A 216 7.23 -15.21 48.72
CA ASP A 216 6.24 -14.22 48.29
C ASP A 216 6.80 -12.79 48.33
N ARG A 217 7.31 -12.28 47.19
CA ARG A 217 7.67 -10.87 47.04
C ARG A 217 6.40 -10.03 46.81
N ARG A 218 5.41 -10.17 47.69
CA ARG A 218 4.34 -9.19 47.84
C ARG A 218 4.80 -8.08 48.76
N HIS A 219 5.71 -7.23 48.30
CA HIS A 219 5.93 -5.90 48.89
C HIS A 219 6.63 -4.99 47.88
N ASN A 220 5.86 -4.13 47.21
CA ASN A 220 6.01 -2.67 47.23
C ASN A 220 5.50 -2.01 45.93
N VAL A 221 4.45 -1.20 46.13
CA VAL A 221 3.93 -0.06 45.34
C VAL A 221 3.40 -0.33 43.94
#